data_AF-A0A9D4FIB9-F1
#
_entry.id   AF-A0A9D4FIB9-F1
#
_cell.length_a   1.000
_cell.length_b   1.000
_cell.length_c   1.000
_cell.angle_alpha   90.00
_cell.angle_beta   90.00
_cell.angle_gamma   90.00
#
_symmetry.space_group_name_H-M   'P 1'
#
loop_
_entity.id
_entity.type
_entity.pdbx_description
1 polymer ?
#
loop_
_entity_poly.entity_id
_entity_poly.type
_entity_poly.pdbx_seq_one_letter_code
_entity_poly.pdbx_strand_id
1 'polypeptide(L)'
;MFKSTETRMDEVKMAKRIEELQERLEDMVKIGEQSINSLQASYENVLVEIINLRRQINETLDRLQEMTIRKLEQLHSDLKVSLENDSKQCVEFIYKLKGYDINRSENTSPERSFIIEIKCLDQTALADVFLRKQFKNADIEFQYNKELKTFLDSLTELGNITIHETIRCVNPNKVLIIKEKCQYKVRSATDTFTCFTTGICESVNGEIIIADRNNQYVKLLDPAFNLIEQLQLPLLPYSIFKISSNEMAVIIGNLTPVTQVHFIRVEKGTILKLNVIKLNHRCYGIACHQGDVFVTTPTAVCQYTIEGRLVKKLYEDKYGGFMGIMFFFIKTERNNLNQPNVC
;
A
#
# COMPACT_ATOMS: atom_id res chain seq x y z
N MET A 1 -37.42 -15.97 64.56
CA MET A 1 -36.03 -16.45 64.61
C MET A 1 -35.48 -16.91 63.24
N PHE A 2 -36.17 -16.69 62.11
CA PHE A 2 -35.76 -17.19 60.77
C PHE A 2 -35.10 -16.15 59.84
N LYS A 3 -35.01 -14.87 60.24
CA LYS A 3 -34.43 -13.81 59.41
C LYS A 3 -32.90 -13.77 59.39
N SER A 4 -32.18 -14.48 60.26
CA SER A 4 -30.71 -14.36 60.34
C SER A 4 -29.94 -15.31 59.41
N THR A 5 -30.59 -16.38 58.93
CA THR A 5 -29.97 -17.38 58.04
C THR A 5 -30.04 -16.99 56.57
N GLU A 6 -31.10 -16.28 56.16
CA GLU A 6 -31.28 -15.81 54.77
C GLU A 6 -30.28 -14.68 54.44
N THR A 7 -30.10 -13.73 55.35
CA THR A 7 -29.11 -12.64 55.23
C THR A 7 -27.67 -13.14 55.16
N ARG A 8 -27.34 -14.18 55.96
CA ARG A 8 -26.00 -14.81 55.93
C ARG A 8 -25.71 -15.52 54.60
N MET A 9 -26.73 -16.06 53.95
CA MET A 9 -26.56 -16.76 52.68
C MET A 9 -26.36 -15.80 51.50
N ASP A 10 -26.97 -14.61 51.57
CA ASP A 10 -26.75 -13.54 50.60
C ASP A 10 -25.40 -12.84 50.79
N GLU A 11 -24.93 -12.67 52.02
CA GLU A 11 -23.57 -12.18 52.33
C GLU A 11 -22.47 -13.09 51.76
N VAL A 12 -22.61 -14.42 51.90
CA VAL A 12 -21.65 -15.40 51.36
C VAL A 12 -21.64 -15.39 49.82
N LYS A 13 -22.82 -15.27 49.18
CA LYS A 13 -22.91 -15.14 47.71
C LYS A 13 -22.27 -13.84 47.22
N MET A 14 -22.47 -12.74 47.95
CA MET A 14 -21.89 -11.45 47.60
C MET A 14 -20.37 -11.45 47.77
N ALA A 15 -19.84 -12.05 48.85
CA ALA A 15 -18.41 -12.20 49.06
C ALA A 15 -17.73 -13.01 47.94
N LYS A 16 -18.30 -14.17 47.58
CA LYS A 16 -17.79 -14.98 46.47
C LYS A 16 -17.77 -14.22 45.14
N ARG A 17 -18.80 -13.42 44.88
CA ARG A 17 -18.87 -12.60 43.65
C ARG A 17 -17.85 -11.47 43.66
N ILE A 18 -17.51 -10.92 44.82
CA ILE A 18 -16.45 -9.92 44.97
C ILE A 18 -15.09 -10.55 44.64
N GLU A 19 -14.80 -11.74 45.18
CA GLU A 19 -13.56 -12.48 44.87
C GLU A 19 -13.43 -12.77 43.36
N GLU A 20 -14.49 -13.28 42.74
CA GLU A 20 -14.52 -13.53 41.28
C GLU A 20 -14.33 -12.25 40.45
N LEU A 21 -14.80 -11.10 40.95
CA LEU A 21 -14.58 -9.82 40.29
C LEU A 21 -13.15 -9.31 40.49
N GLN A 22 -12.58 -9.50 41.67
CA GLN A 22 -11.20 -9.11 41.97
C GLN A 22 -10.22 -9.87 41.08
N GLU A 23 -10.33 -11.20 41.01
CA GLU A 23 -9.48 -12.04 40.15
C GLU A 23 -9.55 -11.59 38.68
N ARG A 24 -10.75 -11.29 38.19
CA ARG A 24 -10.94 -10.81 36.82
C ARG A 24 -10.36 -9.42 36.58
N LEU A 25 -10.41 -8.53 37.58
CA LEU A 25 -9.81 -7.20 37.48
C LEU A 25 -8.28 -7.29 37.48
N GLU A 26 -7.71 -8.18 38.29
CA GLU A 26 -6.26 -8.45 38.31
C GLU A 26 -5.77 -9.01 36.96
N ASP A 27 -6.51 -9.96 36.37
CA ASP A 27 -6.22 -10.45 35.03
C ASP A 27 -6.30 -9.34 33.97
N MET A 28 -7.29 -8.44 34.07
CA MET A 28 -7.41 -7.30 33.17
C MET A 28 -6.23 -6.32 33.30
N VAL A 29 -5.77 -6.05 34.53
CA VAL A 29 -4.59 -5.23 34.78
C VAL A 29 -3.36 -5.87 34.11
N LYS A 30 -3.15 -7.17 34.34
CA LYS A 30 -2.02 -7.91 33.75
C LYS A 30 -2.04 -7.91 32.21
N ILE A 31 -3.21 -8.12 31.61
CA ILE A 31 -3.38 -8.04 30.15
C ILE A 31 -3.10 -6.62 29.64
N GLY A 32 -3.56 -5.60 30.37
CA GLY A 32 -3.31 -4.19 30.08
C GLY A 32 -1.81 -3.87 30.07
N GLU A 33 -1.09 -4.26 31.13
CA GLU A 33 0.36 -4.07 31.24
C GLU A 33 1.12 -4.77 30.10
N GLN A 34 0.77 -6.02 29.79
CA GLN A 34 1.36 -6.74 28.66
C GLN A 34 1.10 -6.03 27.32
N SER A 35 -0.11 -5.49 27.13
CA SER A 35 -0.47 -4.77 25.91
C SER A 35 0.30 -3.46 25.77
N ILE A 36 0.49 -2.73 26.88
CA ILE A 36 1.32 -1.51 26.92
C ILE A 36 2.77 -1.85 26.55
N ASN A 37 3.35 -2.88 27.18
CA ASN A 37 4.73 -3.29 26.90
C ASN A 37 4.90 -3.74 25.44
N SER A 38 3.93 -4.49 24.90
CA SER A 38 3.95 -4.89 23.49
C SER A 38 3.81 -3.70 22.54
N LEU A 39 2.97 -2.72 22.87
CA LEU A 39 2.81 -1.51 22.07
C LEU A 39 4.09 -0.68 22.09
N GLN A 40 4.73 -0.52 23.25
CA GLN A 40 6.00 0.18 23.40
C GLN A 40 7.09 -0.47 22.54
N ALA A 41 7.23 -1.79 22.60
CA ALA A 41 8.18 -2.52 21.78
C ALA A 41 7.89 -2.35 20.27
N SER A 42 6.61 -2.40 19.87
CA SER A 42 6.22 -2.15 18.48
C SER A 42 6.54 -0.73 18.02
N TYR A 43 6.32 0.26 18.87
CA TYR A 43 6.64 1.66 18.60
C TYR A 43 8.16 1.86 18.39
N GLU A 44 8.98 1.29 19.28
CA GLU A 44 10.45 1.35 19.18
C GLU A 44 10.96 0.68 17.90
N ASN A 45 10.38 -0.47 17.53
CA ASN A 45 10.72 -1.15 16.29
C ASN A 45 10.41 -0.30 15.05
N VAL A 46 9.22 0.32 15.00
CA VAL A 46 8.84 1.21 13.87
C VAL A 46 9.78 2.42 13.78
N LEU A 47 10.21 2.98 14.91
CA LEU A 47 11.21 4.06 14.91
C LEU A 47 12.55 3.61 14.30
N VAL A 48 13.01 2.41 14.67
CA VAL A 48 14.25 1.84 14.11
C VAL A 48 14.12 1.61 12.60
N GLU A 49 12.97 1.13 12.12
CA GLU A 49 12.71 0.96 10.69
C GLU A 49 12.75 2.30 9.93
N ILE A 50 12.13 3.35 10.47
CA ILE A 50 12.17 4.70 9.89
C ILE A 50 13.61 5.21 9.78
N ILE A 51 14.41 5.07 10.84
CA ILE A 51 15.81 5.48 10.87
C ILE A 51 16.63 4.69 9.83
N ASN A 52 16.43 3.37 9.77
CA ASN A 52 17.12 2.51 8.82
C ASN A 52 16.79 2.84 7.36
N LEU A 53 15.52 3.14 7.06
CA LEU A 53 15.09 3.55 5.73
C LEU A 53 15.76 4.87 5.33
N ARG A 54 15.77 5.87 6.22
CA ARG A 54 16.45 7.14 5.98
C ARG A 54 17.95 6.95 5.71
N ARG A 55 18.61 6.08 6.46
CA ARG A 55 20.03 5.75 6.26
C ARG A 55 20.27 5.15 4.88
N GLN A 56 19.47 4.17 4.45
CA GLN A 56 19.63 3.54 3.13
C GLN A 56 19.44 4.53 1.97
N ILE A 57 18.49 5.46 2.10
CA ILE A 57 18.29 6.52 1.10
C ILE A 57 19.55 7.38 0.98
N ASN A 58 20.09 7.83 2.11
CA ASN A 58 21.31 8.66 2.12
C ASN A 58 22.50 7.91 1.54
N GLU A 59 22.76 6.66 1.95
CA GLU A 59 23.85 5.83 1.42
C GLU A 59 23.73 5.65 -0.11
N THR A 60 22.51 5.52 -0.62
CA THR A 60 22.28 5.41 -2.06
C THR A 60 22.62 6.71 -2.79
N LEU A 61 22.22 7.86 -2.23
CA LEU A 61 22.53 9.18 -2.79
C LEU A 61 24.03 9.47 -2.76
N ASP A 62 24.71 9.15 -1.65
CA ASP A 62 26.15 9.30 -1.49
C ASP A 62 26.91 8.48 -2.55
N ARG A 63 26.49 7.23 -2.77
CA ARG A 63 27.07 6.37 -3.81
C ARG A 63 26.88 6.93 -5.22
N LEU A 64 25.70 7.47 -5.54
CA LEU A 64 25.43 8.09 -6.84
C LEU A 64 26.29 9.35 -7.05
N GLN A 65 26.45 10.16 -6.01
CA GLN A 65 27.34 11.32 -6.03
C GLN A 65 28.78 10.88 -6.28
N GLU A 66 29.29 9.91 -5.51
CA GLU A 66 30.66 9.43 -5.63
C GLU A 66 30.95 8.88 -7.03
N MET A 67 30.05 8.07 -7.60
CA MET A 67 30.17 7.58 -8.97
C MET A 67 30.23 8.70 -10.01
N THR A 68 29.42 9.75 -9.82
CA THR A 68 29.37 10.91 -10.72
C THR A 68 30.66 11.72 -10.65
N ILE A 69 31.17 11.96 -9.44
CA ILE A 69 32.45 12.67 -9.21
C ILE A 69 33.61 11.89 -9.82
N ARG A 70 33.72 10.58 -9.54
CA ARG A 70 34.79 9.74 -10.12
C ARG A 70 34.77 9.76 -11.64
N LYS A 71 33.59 9.75 -12.25
CA LYS A 71 33.45 9.85 -13.72
C LYS A 71 33.92 11.22 -14.24
N LEU A 72 33.58 12.30 -13.53
CA LEU A 72 34.04 13.64 -13.86
C LEU A 72 35.57 13.75 -13.75
N GLU A 73 36.16 13.25 -12.67
CA GLU A 73 37.61 13.24 -12.45
C GLU A 73 38.34 12.46 -13.55
N GLN A 74 37.82 11.28 -13.91
CA GLN A 74 38.38 10.47 -15.01
C GLN A 74 38.33 11.22 -16.33
N LEU A 75 37.17 11.80 -16.70
CA LEU A 75 37.03 12.57 -17.93
C LEU A 75 37.96 13.79 -17.96
N HIS A 76 38.08 14.49 -16.84
CA HIS A 76 38.98 15.62 -16.71
C HIS A 76 40.44 15.20 -16.89
N SER A 77 40.85 14.11 -16.23
CA SER A 77 42.21 13.56 -16.34
C SER A 77 42.55 13.15 -17.77
N ASP A 78 41.66 12.39 -18.43
CA ASP A 78 41.87 11.92 -19.80
C ASP A 78 41.96 13.06 -20.80
N LEU A 79 41.07 14.05 -20.66
CA LEU A 79 41.09 15.25 -21.49
C LEU A 79 42.36 16.07 -21.26
N LYS A 80 42.77 16.27 -20.00
CA LYS A 80 43.98 17.00 -19.64
C LYS A 80 45.22 16.35 -20.26
N VAL A 81 45.39 15.03 -20.09
CA VAL A 81 46.53 14.28 -20.65
C VAL A 81 46.55 14.39 -22.18
N SER A 82 45.40 14.28 -22.84
CA SER A 82 45.30 14.44 -24.29
C SER A 82 45.75 15.84 -24.73
N LEU A 83 45.24 16.89 -24.08
CA LEU A 83 45.58 18.28 -24.42
C LEU A 83 47.04 18.62 -24.12
N GLU A 84 47.60 18.12 -23.01
CA GLU A 84 49.02 18.28 -22.68
C GLU A 84 49.92 17.60 -23.72
N ASN A 85 49.54 16.40 -24.19
CA ASN A 85 50.28 15.68 -25.22
C ASN A 85 50.22 16.40 -26.58
N ASP A 86 49.04 16.92 -26.96
CA ASP A 86 48.89 17.69 -28.20
C ASP A 86 49.68 19.01 -28.13
N SER A 87 49.64 19.70 -26.99
CA SER A 87 50.42 20.92 -26.73
C SER A 87 51.93 20.64 -26.81
N LYS A 88 52.39 19.54 -26.21
CA LYS A 88 53.80 19.13 -26.28
C LYS A 88 54.23 18.85 -27.72
N GLN A 89 53.41 18.16 -28.51
CA GLN A 89 53.70 17.91 -29.93
C GLN A 89 53.78 19.22 -30.73
N CYS A 90 52.87 20.18 -30.50
CA CYS A 90 52.98 21.53 -31.08
C CYS A 90 54.33 22.18 -30.77
N VAL A 91 54.73 22.17 -29.50
CA VAL A 91 56.00 22.76 -29.06
C VAL A 91 57.20 22.07 -29.74
N GLU A 92 57.19 20.74 -29.83
CA GLU A 92 58.25 19.98 -30.53
C GLU A 92 58.33 20.34 -32.02
N PHE A 93 57.19 20.45 -32.72
CA PHE A 93 57.17 20.91 -34.11
C PHE A 93 57.72 22.33 -34.27
N ILE A 94 57.35 23.25 -33.38
CA ILE A 94 57.86 24.63 -33.39
C ILE A 94 59.39 24.63 -33.24
N TYR A 95 59.96 23.89 -32.29
CA TYR A 95 61.41 23.83 -32.10
C TYR A 95 62.13 23.22 -33.30
N LYS A 96 61.61 22.12 -33.87
CA LYS A 96 62.21 21.49 -35.05
C LYS A 96 62.20 22.44 -36.25
N LEU A 97 61.07 23.07 -36.55
CA LEU A 97 60.93 24.00 -37.67
C LEU A 97 61.83 25.24 -37.51
N LYS A 98 61.89 25.84 -36.31
CA LYS A 98 62.83 26.95 -36.01
C LYS A 98 64.30 26.53 -36.18
N GLY A 99 64.64 25.29 -35.84
CA GLY A 99 65.99 24.74 -36.00
C GLY A 99 66.44 24.67 -37.46
N TYR A 100 65.52 24.43 -38.40
CA TYR A 100 65.85 24.44 -39.84
C TYR A 100 66.04 25.85 -40.40
N ASP A 101 65.36 26.85 -39.84
CA ASP A 101 65.51 28.26 -40.23
C ASP A 101 66.90 28.81 -39.85
N ILE A 102 67.37 28.48 -38.64
CA ILE A 102 68.71 28.88 -38.13
C ILE A 102 69.86 28.23 -38.93
N ASN A 103 69.68 27.00 -39.39
CA ASN A 103 70.70 26.24 -40.12
C ASN A 103 70.79 26.62 -41.61
N ARG A 104 69.93 27.52 -42.10
CA ARG A 104 69.91 28.00 -43.48
C ARG A 104 70.87 29.17 -43.75
N SER A 105 71.83 29.42 -42.85
CA SER A 105 72.78 30.55 -42.94
C SER A 105 73.67 30.51 -44.18
N GLU A 106 74.14 31.68 -44.62
CA GLU A 106 74.77 31.98 -45.91
C GLU A 106 76.06 31.21 -46.25
N ASN A 107 76.59 30.38 -45.34
CA ASN A 107 77.85 29.63 -45.51
C ASN A 107 77.68 28.10 -45.57
N THR A 108 76.49 27.61 -45.92
CA THR A 108 76.19 26.18 -45.92
C THR A 108 76.47 25.54 -47.29
N SER A 109 77.22 24.43 -47.35
CA SER A 109 77.54 23.76 -48.62
C SER A 109 76.26 23.29 -49.35
N PRO A 110 76.25 23.24 -50.70
CA PRO A 110 75.07 22.88 -51.48
C PRO A 110 74.43 21.54 -51.06
N GLU A 111 75.25 20.55 -50.70
CA GLU A 111 74.81 19.22 -50.28
C GLU A 111 74.13 19.25 -48.91
N ARG A 112 74.64 20.08 -47.98
CA ARG A 112 74.03 20.27 -46.66
C ARG A 112 72.72 21.03 -46.77
N SER A 113 72.65 22.04 -47.65
CA SER A 113 71.43 22.80 -47.92
C SER A 113 70.33 21.91 -48.49
N PHE A 114 70.66 21.02 -49.44
CA PHE A 114 69.71 20.04 -49.99
C PHE A 114 69.17 19.07 -48.93
N ILE A 115 70.03 18.56 -48.03
CA ILE A 115 69.61 17.66 -46.94
C ILE A 115 68.73 18.40 -45.92
N ILE A 116 69.05 19.65 -45.59
CA ILE A 116 68.24 20.49 -44.70
C ILE A 116 66.85 20.72 -45.33
N GLU A 117 66.80 21.00 -46.63
CA GLU A 117 65.55 21.24 -47.36
C GLU A 117 64.64 20.01 -47.39
N ILE A 118 65.18 18.81 -47.68
CA ILE A 118 64.40 17.56 -47.63
C ILE A 118 63.86 17.30 -46.21
N LYS A 119 64.69 17.47 -45.17
CA LYS A 119 64.26 17.26 -43.78
C LYS A 119 63.21 18.29 -43.35
N CYS A 120 63.34 19.53 -43.79
CA CYS A 120 62.36 20.57 -43.55
C CYS A 120 61.02 20.20 -44.19
N LEU A 121 61.01 19.82 -45.47
CA LEU A 121 59.80 19.39 -46.18
C LEU A 121 59.07 18.23 -45.48
N ASP A 122 59.81 17.22 -45.01
CA ASP A 122 59.24 16.09 -44.26
C ASP A 122 58.60 16.54 -42.94
N GLN A 123 59.31 17.37 -42.15
CA GLN A 123 58.78 17.86 -40.87
C GLN A 123 57.60 18.84 -41.05
N THR A 124 57.61 19.65 -42.11
CA THR A 124 56.47 20.51 -42.46
C THR A 124 55.26 19.68 -42.86
N ALA A 125 55.43 18.63 -43.65
CA ALA A 125 54.34 17.73 -44.01
C ALA A 125 53.74 17.03 -42.78
N LEU A 126 54.57 16.57 -41.84
CA LEU A 126 54.10 15.99 -40.57
C LEU A 126 53.36 17.00 -39.69
N ALA A 127 53.86 18.24 -39.61
CA ALA A 127 53.20 19.31 -38.88
C ALA A 127 51.84 19.66 -39.51
N ASP A 128 51.75 19.72 -40.83
CA ASP A 128 50.49 19.97 -41.55
C ASP A 128 49.46 18.86 -41.31
N VAL A 129 49.89 17.59 -41.32
CA VAL A 129 49.02 16.46 -40.97
C VAL A 129 48.54 16.56 -39.52
N PHE A 130 49.41 17.00 -38.60
CA PHE A 130 49.05 17.21 -37.20
C PHE A 130 48.09 18.39 -37.02
N LEU A 131 48.30 19.52 -37.69
CA LEU A 131 47.44 20.71 -37.65
C LEU A 131 46.04 20.46 -38.25
N ARG A 132 45.92 19.48 -39.15
CA ARG A 132 44.62 19.02 -39.66
C ARG A 132 43.82 18.22 -38.62
N LYS A 133 44.42 17.82 -37.49
CA LYS A 133 43.66 17.27 -36.36
C LYS A 133 42.84 18.40 -35.73
N GLN A 134 41.56 18.13 -35.45
CA GLN A 134 40.74 19.07 -34.69
C GLN A 134 41.24 19.14 -33.24
N PHE A 135 41.78 20.29 -32.85
CA PHE A 135 42.01 20.59 -31.44
C PHE A 135 40.65 20.65 -30.74
N LYS A 136 40.48 19.82 -29.73
CA LYS A 136 39.24 19.77 -28.97
C LYS A 136 39.24 20.95 -27.99
N ASN A 137 38.39 21.94 -28.24
CA ASN A 137 37.93 22.81 -27.16
C ASN A 137 36.85 22.04 -26.40
N ALA A 138 36.99 21.95 -25.09
CA ALA A 138 36.12 21.15 -24.26
C ALA A 138 35.64 21.97 -23.07
N ASP A 139 34.31 22.08 -22.97
CA ASP A 139 33.60 22.63 -21.83
C ASP A 139 32.93 21.48 -21.08
N ILE A 140 32.90 21.57 -19.75
CA ILE A 140 32.25 20.57 -18.90
C ILE A 140 30.94 21.15 -18.40
N GLU A 141 29.82 20.52 -18.77
CA GLU A 141 28.49 20.85 -18.30
C GLU A 141 27.93 19.71 -17.45
N PHE A 142 27.37 20.03 -16.28
CA PHE A 142 26.65 19.06 -15.47
C PHE A 142 25.14 19.20 -15.70
N GLN A 143 24.52 18.14 -16.23
CA GLN A 143 23.08 18.02 -16.34
C GLN A 143 22.58 17.02 -15.31
N TYR A 144 21.82 17.50 -14.32
CA TYR A 144 21.23 16.63 -13.31
C TYR A 144 20.12 15.75 -13.90
N ASN A 145 19.89 14.59 -13.29
CA ASN A 145 18.80 13.71 -13.70
C ASN A 145 17.44 14.34 -13.31
N LYS A 146 16.65 14.72 -14.32
CA LYS A 146 15.33 15.33 -14.13
C LYS A 146 14.33 14.38 -13.46
N GLU A 147 14.39 13.09 -13.76
CA GLU A 147 13.50 12.08 -13.16
C GLU A 147 13.77 11.95 -11.66
N LEU A 148 15.04 11.97 -11.25
CA LEU A 148 15.42 11.95 -9.84
C LEU A 148 14.87 13.19 -9.11
N LYS A 149 14.98 14.37 -9.72
CA LYS A 149 14.42 15.60 -9.14
C LYS A 149 12.90 15.52 -9.02
N THR A 150 12.20 15.14 -10.09
CA THR A 150 10.73 14.99 -10.07
C THR A 150 10.27 13.96 -9.05
N PHE A 151 10.99 12.84 -8.92
CA PHE A 151 10.71 11.83 -7.91
C PHE A 151 10.84 12.42 -6.50
N LEU A 152 11.96 13.10 -6.19
CA LEU A 152 12.17 13.74 -4.89
C LEU A 152 11.11 14.80 -4.59
N ASP A 153 10.75 15.62 -5.58
CA ASP A 153 9.71 16.66 -5.45
C ASP A 153 8.31 16.05 -5.24
N SER A 154 8.08 14.80 -5.68
CA SER A 154 6.81 14.08 -5.51
C SER A 154 6.63 13.43 -4.13
N LEU A 155 7.69 13.32 -3.33
CA LEU A 155 7.63 12.67 -2.02
C LEU A 155 7.03 13.63 -0.98
N THR A 156 5.82 13.31 -0.50
CA THR A 156 5.14 14.05 0.57
C THR A 156 5.29 13.40 1.94
N GLU A 157 5.53 12.10 1.97
CA GLU A 157 5.64 11.30 3.19
C GLU A 157 6.70 10.20 3.03
N LEU A 158 7.32 9.81 4.15
CA LEU A 158 8.31 8.73 4.15
C LEU A 158 7.65 7.33 4.21
N GLY A 159 6.44 7.27 4.76
CA GLY A 159 5.65 6.06 4.91
C GLY A 159 4.39 6.32 5.74
N ASN A 160 3.51 5.32 5.81
CA ASN A 160 2.23 5.39 6.52
C ASN A 160 2.27 4.59 7.83
N ILE A 161 1.79 5.17 8.92
CA ILE A 161 1.68 4.51 10.22
C ILE A 161 0.22 4.10 10.43
N THR A 162 -0.02 2.81 10.66
CA THR A 162 -1.36 2.29 10.98
C THR A 162 -1.32 1.58 12.33
N ILE A 163 -2.28 1.91 13.21
CA ILE A 163 -2.44 1.25 14.50
C ILE A 163 -3.56 0.23 14.38
N HIS A 164 -3.26 -1.04 14.65
CA HIS A 164 -4.24 -2.12 14.65
C HIS A 164 -4.72 -2.39 16.09
N GLU A 165 -5.91 -1.89 16.42
CA GLU A 165 -6.56 -2.22 17.69
C GLU A 165 -7.18 -3.63 17.61
N THR A 166 -6.69 -4.56 18.43
CA THR A 166 -7.33 -5.88 18.61
C THR A 166 -8.09 -5.91 19.93
N ILE A 167 -9.40 -6.11 19.88
CA ILE A 167 -10.22 -6.30 21.09
C ILE A 167 -9.94 -7.70 21.63
N ARG A 168 -9.14 -7.80 22.69
CA ARG A 168 -8.97 -9.06 23.43
C ARG A 168 -10.15 -9.22 24.41
N CYS A 169 -11.08 -10.12 24.07
CA CYS A 169 -12.11 -10.55 25.01
C CYS A 169 -11.47 -11.45 26.08
N VAL A 170 -11.53 -11.04 27.36
CA VAL A 170 -11.01 -11.80 28.52
C VAL A 170 -11.82 -13.10 28.79
N ASN A 171 -12.66 -13.53 27.85
CA ASN A 171 -13.35 -14.82 27.95
C ASN A 171 -13.82 -15.29 26.56
N PRO A 172 -13.12 -16.23 25.90
CA PRO A 172 -13.55 -16.79 24.61
C PRO A 172 -14.86 -17.60 24.72
N ASN A 173 -15.30 -17.93 25.95
CA ASN A 173 -16.53 -18.67 26.22
C ASN A 173 -17.73 -17.79 26.55
N LYS A 174 -17.66 -16.47 26.30
CA LYS A 174 -18.84 -15.62 26.46
C LYS A 174 -19.82 -15.93 25.33
N VAL A 175 -20.77 -16.82 25.60
CA VAL A 175 -21.98 -16.95 24.80
C VAL A 175 -22.65 -15.57 24.81
N LEU A 176 -22.54 -14.85 23.68
CA LEU A 176 -23.27 -13.61 23.49
C LEU A 176 -24.73 -14.00 23.32
N ILE A 177 -25.51 -13.83 24.38
CA ILE A 177 -26.96 -13.96 24.28
C ILE A 177 -27.45 -12.71 23.56
N ILE A 178 -27.67 -12.85 22.25
CA ILE A 178 -28.32 -11.84 21.43
C ILE A 178 -29.77 -11.78 21.91
N LYS A 179 -30.13 -10.72 22.63
CA LYS A 179 -31.52 -10.39 22.91
C LYS A 179 -32.02 -9.51 21.79
N GLU A 180 -33.13 -9.89 21.18
CA GLU A 180 -33.85 -9.02 20.26
C GLU A 180 -34.19 -7.72 20.99
N LYS A 181 -33.71 -6.59 20.46
CA LYS A 181 -33.95 -5.26 21.03
C LYS A 181 -35.16 -4.60 20.38
N CYS A 182 -35.22 -4.63 19.05
CA CYS A 182 -36.23 -3.96 18.24
C CYS A 182 -36.43 -4.70 16.90
N GLN A 183 -37.61 -4.52 16.30
CA GLN A 183 -37.94 -5.00 14.96
C GLN A 183 -38.36 -3.82 14.07
N TYR A 184 -37.80 -3.73 12.87
CA TYR A 184 -38.10 -2.68 11.90
C TYR A 184 -38.69 -3.27 10.62
N LYS A 185 -39.69 -2.59 10.04
CA LYS A 185 -40.31 -3.01 8.77
C LYS A 185 -39.54 -2.40 7.60
N VAL A 186 -38.88 -3.25 6.82
CA VAL A 186 -38.09 -2.86 5.63
C VAL A 186 -38.77 -3.23 4.30
N ARG A 187 -40.08 -3.46 4.36
CA ARG A 187 -40.90 -3.84 3.20
C ARG A 187 -41.22 -2.60 2.36
N SER A 188 -41.09 -2.72 1.05
CA SER A 188 -41.51 -1.71 0.07
C SER A 188 -42.83 -2.09 -0.58
N ALA A 189 -43.50 -1.11 -1.20
CA ALA A 189 -44.76 -1.34 -1.91
C ALA A 189 -44.61 -2.28 -3.12
N THR A 190 -43.40 -2.40 -3.67
CA THR A 190 -43.09 -3.26 -4.82
C THR A 190 -42.69 -4.68 -4.43
N ASP A 191 -42.58 -4.99 -3.13
CA ASP A 191 -42.21 -6.32 -2.66
C ASP A 191 -43.35 -7.33 -2.87
N THR A 192 -43.07 -8.34 -3.69
CA THR A 192 -43.99 -9.46 -3.96
C THR A 192 -43.92 -10.53 -2.87
N PHE A 193 -42.78 -10.66 -2.19
CA PHE A 193 -42.54 -11.68 -1.16
C PHE A 193 -42.17 -11.05 0.18
N THR A 194 -42.29 -11.84 1.25
CA THR A 194 -41.77 -11.44 2.57
C THR A 194 -40.26 -11.20 2.48
N CYS A 195 -39.81 -10.05 2.95
CA CYS A 195 -38.39 -9.69 2.98
C CYS A 195 -37.58 -10.74 3.71
N PHE A 196 -36.48 -11.19 3.09
CA PHE A 196 -35.54 -12.09 3.72
C PHE A 196 -34.14 -11.51 3.63
N THR A 197 -33.74 -10.81 4.70
CA THR A 197 -32.46 -10.12 4.76
C THR A 197 -31.31 -11.12 4.97
N THR A 198 -30.40 -11.20 4.00
CA THR A 198 -29.24 -12.11 4.06
C THR A 198 -27.91 -11.40 4.31
N GLY A 199 -27.92 -10.07 4.36
CA GLY A 199 -26.79 -9.28 4.77
C GLY A 199 -27.17 -7.83 4.98
N ILE A 200 -26.35 -7.14 5.76
CA ILE A 200 -26.51 -5.75 6.15
C ILE A 200 -25.15 -5.07 6.22
N CYS A 201 -25.07 -3.81 5.78
CA CYS A 201 -23.92 -2.96 6.00
C CYS A 201 -24.35 -1.50 6.20
N GLU A 202 -23.45 -0.68 6.73
CA GLU A 202 -23.68 0.74 7.00
C GLU A 202 -22.76 1.58 6.12
N SER A 203 -23.30 2.60 5.45
CA SER A 203 -22.52 3.61 4.72
C SER A 203 -21.70 4.48 5.70
N VAL A 204 -20.91 5.43 5.21
CA VAL A 204 -20.26 6.42 6.11
C VAL A 204 -21.23 7.47 6.67
N ASN A 205 -22.37 7.71 6.02
CA ASN A 205 -23.34 8.69 6.52
C ASN A 205 -24.39 8.04 7.45
N GLY A 206 -24.19 6.78 7.84
CA GLY A 206 -25.11 6.03 8.71
C GLY A 206 -26.31 5.42 7.99
N GLU A 207 -26.38 5.52 6.67
CA GLU A 207 -27.41 4.84 5.87
C GLU A 207 -27.18 3.33 5.93
N ILE A 208 -28.25 2.55 5.93
CA ILE A 208 -28.21 1.11 6.09
C ILE A 208 -28.53 0.47 4.76
N ILE A 209 -27.65 -0.41 4.28
CA ILE A 209 -27.89 -1.18 3.05
C ILE A 209 -28.16 -2.63 3.43
N ILE A 210 -29.26 -3.19 2.92
CA ILE A 210 -29.63 -4.58 3.14
C ILE A 210 -29.77 -5.34 1.82
N ALA A 211 -29.45 -6.63 1.86
CA ALA A 211 -29.71 -7.58 0.78
C ALA A 211 -31.03 -8.32 1.05
N ASP A 212 -32.09 -8.03 0.29
CA ASP A 212 -33.38 -8.73 0.37
C ASP A 212 -33.44 -9.85 -0.66
N ARG A 213 -33.19 -11.08 -0.19
CA ARG A 213 -33.05 -12.26 -1.02
C ARG A 213 -34.31 -12.59 -1.80
N ASN A 214 -35.46 -12.58 -1.13
CA ASN A 214 -36.70 -13.09 -1.73
C ASN A 214 -37.23 -12.14 -2.81
N ASN A 215 -37.04 -10.83 -2.63
CA ASN A 215 -37.46 -9.83 -3.61
C ASN A 215 -36.35 -9.44 -4.60
N GLN A 216 -35.15 -10.02 -4.48
CA GLN A 216 -34.00 -9.74 -5.34
C GLN A 216 -33.60 -8.25 -5.34
N TYR A 217 -33.69 -7.58 -4.19
CA TYR A 217 -33.32 -6.18 -4.06
C TYR A 217 -32.08 -6.00 -3.19
N VAL A 218 -31.29 -4.97 -3.52
CA VAL A 218 -30.52 -4.23 -2.51
C VAL A 218 -31.36 -3.03 -2.11
N LYS A 219 -31.60 -2.84 -0.81
CA LYS A 219 -32.37 -1.69 -0.30
C LYS A 219 -31.46 -0.78 0.51
N LEU A 220 -31.54 0.51 0.23
CA LEU A 220 -30.91 1.58 0.98
C LEU A 220 -31.94 2.19 1.93
N LEU A 221 -31.61 2.25 3.20
CA LEU A 221 -32.45 2.75 4.27
C LEU A 221 -31.77 3.94 4.96
N ASP A 222 -32.55 4.86 5.49
CA ASP A 222 -32.04 5.91 6.37
C ASP A 222 -31.67 5.32 7.77
N PRO A 223 -31.02 6.11 8.66
CA PRO A 223 -30.71 5.67 10.02
C PRO A 223 -31.94 5.31 10.88
N ALA A 224 -33.14 5.73 10.47
CA ALA A 224 -34.41 5.39 11.09
C ALA A 224 -35.08 4.15 10.45
N PHE A 225 -34.36 3.44 9.56
CA PHE A 225 -34.80 2.25 8.82
C PHE A 225 -35.92 2.50 7.80
N ASN A 226 -36.17 3.75 7.39
CA ASN A 226 -37.08 4.05 6.28
C ASN A 226 -36.39 3.81 4.94
N LEU A 227 -37.13 3.25 3.98
CA LEU A 227 -36.60 3.02 2.63
C LEU A 227 -36.33 4.33 1.89
N ILE A 228 -35.10 4.51 1.43
CA ILE A 228 -34.68 5.61 0.57
C ILE A 228 -34.76 5.17 -0.90
N GLU A 229 -34.07 4.08 -1.25
CA GLU A 229 -33.96 3.59 -2.61
C GLU A 229 -33.79 2.05 -2.64
N GLN A 230 -34.07 1.44 -3.79
CA GLN A 230 -33.86 0.01 -4.00
C GLN A 230 -33.34 -0.27 -5.41
N LEU A 231 -32.38 -1.20 -5.50
CA LEU A 231 -31.80 -1.67 -6.75
C LEU A 231 -32.23 -3.11 -7.01
N GLN A 232 -32.94 -3.33 -8.13
CA GLN A 232 -33.28 -4.68 -8.60
C GLN A 232 -32.02 -5.41 -9.06
N LEU A 233 -31.81 -6.60 -8.52
CA LEU A 233 -30.76 -7.53 -8.93
C LEU A 233 -31.31 -8.57 -9.89
N PRO A 234 -30.47 -9.12 -10.80
CA PRO A 234 -30.91 -10.15 -11.73
C PRO A 234 -30.98 -11.55 -11.10
N LEU A 235 -30.42 -11.75 -9.91
CA LEU A 235 -30.35 -13.01 -9.18
C LEU A 235 -30.51 -12.76 -7.67
N LEU A 236 -30.65 -13.84 -6.90
CA LEU A 236 -30.88 -13.79 -5.45
C LEU A 236 -29.62 -13.30 -4.73
N PRO A 237 -29.67 -12.19 -3.96
CA PRO A 237 -28.54 -11.82 -3.12
C PRO A 237 -28.41 -12.78 -1.93
N TYR A 238 -27.18 -13.19 -1.63
CA TYR A 238 -26.86 -14.08 -0.52
C TYR A 238 -26.10 -13.37 0.60
N SER A 239 -25.33 -12.34 0.27
CA SER A 239 -24.57 -11.57 1.26
C SER A 239 -24.17 -10.21 0.68
N ILE A 240 -23.98 -9.23 1.55
CA ILE A 240 -23.44 -7.91 1.21
C ILE A 240 -22.34 -7.55 2.21
N PHE A 241 -21.28 -6.93 1.73
CA PHE A 241 -20.19 -6.46 2.57
C PHE A 241 -19.67 -5.10 2.11
N LYS A 242 -19.24 -4.28 3.06
CA LYS A 242 -18.68 -2.95 2.81
C LYS A 242 -17.21 -3.06 2.41
N ILE A 243 -16.83 -2.52 1.26
CA ILE A 243 -15.45 -2.52 0.77
C ILE A 243 -14.73 -1.25 1.20
N SER A 244 -15.38 -0.11 1.01
CA SER A 244 -14.84 1.21 1.32
C SER A 244 -15.94 2.08 1.96
N SER A 245 -15.71 3.39 2.08
CA SER A 245 -16.69 4.31 2.66
C SER A 245 -18.07 4.21 2.01
N ASN A 246 -18.09 4.16 0.68
CA ASN A 246 -19.30 4.24 -0.13
C ASN A 246 -19.52 3.04 -1.06
N GLU A 247 -18.58 2.09 -1.11
CA GLU A 247 -18.68 0.93 -2.00
C GLU A 247 -18.95 -0.35 -1.24
N MET A 248 -19.80 -1.19 -1.81
CA MET A 248 -20.20 -2.48 -1.26
C MET A 248 -20.13 -3.55 -2.34
N ALA A 249 -19.85 -4.77 -1.93
CA ALA A 249 -19.98 -5.94 -2.79
C ALA A 249 -21.14 -6.81 -2.34
N VAL A 250 -21.92 -7.27 -3.31
CA VAL A 250 -23.09 -8.11 -3.12
C VAL A 250 -22.86 -9.43 -3.84
N ILE A 251 -22.85 -10.53 -3.08
CA ILE A 251 -22.91 -11.87 -3.67
C ILE A 251 -24.33 -12.10 -4.16
N ILE A 252 -24.48 -12.39 -5.44
CA ILE A 252 -25.75 -12.81 -6.03
C ILE A 252 -25.59 -14.14 -6.75
N GLY A 253 -26.61 -14.98 -6.70
CA GLY A 253 -26.58 -16.28 -7.37
C GLY A 253 -27.95 -16.95 -7.41
N ASN A 254 -27.94 -18.22 -7.80
CA ASN A 254 -29.11 -19.09 -7.76
C ASN A 254 -28.67 -20.53 -7.43
N LEU A 255 -29.48 -21.52 -7.74
CA LEU A 255 -29.16 -22.94 -7.51
C LEU A 255 -28.07 -23.50 -8.46
N THR A 256 -27.60 -22.71 -9.42
CA THR A 256 -26.51 -23.11 -10.34
C THR A 256 -25.14 -22.92 -9.68
N PRO A 257 -24.06 -23.53 -10.21
CA PRO A 257 -22.71 -23.36 -9.64
C PRO A 257 -22.09 -22.00 -9.94
N VAL A 258 -22.78 -21.07 -10.60
CA VAL A 258 -22.23 -19.76 -10.96
C VAL A 258 -22.73 -18.70 -9.99
N THR A 259 -21.79 -17.99 -9.37
CA THR A 259 -22.08 -16.86 -8.49
C THR A 259 -21.52 -15.59 -9.12
N GLN A 260 -22.11 -14.45 -8.80
CA GLN A 260 -21.59 -13.15 -9.22
C GLN A 260 -21.36 -12.27 -7.99
N VAL A 261 -20.34 -11.44 -8.04
CA VAL A 261 -20.11 -10.37 -7.06
C VAL A 261 -20.40 -9.06 -7.76
N HIS A 262 -21.47 -8.38 -7.36
CA HIS A 262 -21.86 -7.07 -7.88
C HIS A 262 -21.31 -6.00 -6.97
N PHE A 263 -20.51 -5.10 -7.54
CA PHE A 263 -20.02 -3.92 -6.84
C PHE A 263 -21.04 -2.81 -7.02
N ILE A 264 -21.46 -2.23 -5.92
CA ILE A 264 -22.39 -1.10 -5.88
C ILE A 264 -21.74 0.04 -5.10
N ARG A 265 -22.21 1.25 -5.37
CA ARG A 265 -21.81 2.45 -4.65
C ARG A 265 -23.04 3.24 -4.22
N VAL A 266 -23.02 3.77 -3.02
CA VAL A 266 -24.03 4.70 -2.53
C VAL A 266 -23.53 6.13 -2.68
N GLU A 267 -24.23 6.94 -3.45
CA GLU A 267 -23.93 8.36 -3.63
C GLU A 267 -25.21 9.19 -3.50
N LYS A 268 -25.24 10.12 -2.53
CA LYS A 268 -26.35 11.08 -2.33
C LYS A 268 -27.74 10.41 -2.26
N GLY A 269 -27.84 9.29 -1.54
CA GLY A 269 -29.09 8.55 -1.39
C GLY A 269 -29.43 7.61 -2.56
N THR A 270 -28.53 7.43 -3.52
CA THR A 270 -28.75 6.57 -4.70
C THR A 270 -27.77 5.42 -4.80
N ILE A 271 -28.25 4.27 -5.28
CA ILE A 271 -27.46 3.06 -5.48
C ILE A 271 -27.00 2.97 -6.94
N LEU A 272 -25.70 3.12 -7.17
CA LEU A 272 -25.06 2.98 -8.47
C LEU A 272 -24.45 1.59 -8.62
N LYS A 273 -24.67 0.92 -9.75
CA LYS A 273 -24.00 -0.33 -10.08
C LYS A 273 -22.67 -0.05 -10.78
N LEU A 274 -21.58 -0.62 -10.26
CA LEU A 274 -20.23 -0.39 -10.78
C LEU A 274 -19.78 -1.52 -11.72
N ASN A 275 -19.39 -2.66 -11.16
CA ASN A 275 -18.79 -3.78 -11.88
C ASN A 275 -19.34 -5.12 -11.40
N VAL A 276 -19.12 -6.18 -12.16
CA VAL A 276 -19.55 -7.55 -11.86
C VAL A 276 -18.40 -8.52 -12.08
N ILE A 277 -18.07 -9.28 -11.04
CA ILE A 277 -17.19 -10.45 -11.15
C ILE A 277 -18.06 -11.69 -11.30
N LYS A 278 -17.69 -12.58 -12.23
CA LYS A 278 -18.30 -13.91 -12.34
C LYS A 278 -17.38 -14.96 -11.72
N LEU A 279 -17.92 -15.72 -10.78
CA LEU A 279 -17.26 -16.82 -10.12
C LEU A 279 -17.85 -18.15 -10.61
N ASN A 280 -16.98 -19.11 -10.89
CA ASN A 280 -17.32 -20.44 -11.44
C ASN A 280 -17.73 -21.46 -10.36
N HIS A 281 -18.07 -21.00 -9.17
CA HIS A 281 -18.45 -21.84 -8.03
C HIS A 281 -19.46 -21.09 -7.15
N ARG A 282 -20.15 -21.83 -6.27
CA ARG A 282 -21.15 -21.26 -5.35
C ARG A 282 -20.48 -20.53 -4.20
N CYS A 283 -20.91 -19.30 -3.95
CA CYS A 283 -20.49 -18.52 -2.79
C CYS A 283 -21.71 -18.04 -2.00
N TYR A 284 -21.56 -17.93 -0.69
CA TYR A 284 -22.66 -17.54 0.22
C TYR A 284 -22.30 -16.32 1.07
N GLY A 285 -21.07 -16.20 1.55
CA GLY A 285 -20.58 -15.07 2.33
C GLY A 285 -19.45 -14.33 1.64
N ILE A 286 -19.38 -13.03 1.88
CA ILE A 286 -18.30 -12.15 1.40
C ILE A 286 -17.74 -11.33 2.56
N ALA A 287 -16.43 -11.13 2.55
CA ALA A 287 -15.71 -10.17 3.36
C ALA A 287 -14.62 -9.50 2.51
N CYS A 288 -14.17 -8.33 2.90
CA CYS A 288 -13.06 -7.63 2.27
C CYS A 288 -12.07 -7.15 3.32
N HIS A 289 -10.78 -7.32 3.05
CA HIS A 289 -9.71 -6.86 3.94
C HIS A 289 -8.50 -6.45 3.10
N GLN A 290 -8.02 -5.22 3.29
CA GLN A 290 -6.83 -4.69 2.58
C GLN A 290 -6.88 -4.81 1.05
N GLY A 291 -8.07 -4.67 0.45
CA GLY A 291 -8.26 -4.78 -1.00
C GLY A 291 -8.44 -6.22 -1.52
N ASP A 292 -8.27 -7.23 -0.67
CA ASP A 292 -8.60 -8.61 -0.97
C ASP A 292 -10.07 -8.92 -0.67
N VAL A 293 -10.69 -9.74 -1.52
CA VAL A 293 -12.06 -10.22 -1.39
C VAL A 293 -12.04 -11.67 -0.93
N PHE A 294 -12.65 -11.96 0.21
CA PHE A 294 -12.79 -13.29 0.76
C PHE A 294 -14.21 -13.78 0.54
N VAL A 295 -14.37 -14.95 -0.05
CA VAL A 295 -15.69 -15.56 -0.26
C VAL A 295 -15.74 -16.94 0.39
N THR A 296 -16.90 -17.26 0.96
CA THR A 296 -17.16 -18.58 1.53
C THR A 296 -17.99 -19.41 0.57
N THR A 297 -17.58 -20.65 0.41
CA THR A 297 -18.29 -21.71 -0.31
C THR A 297 -18.76 -22.75 0.71
N PRO A 298 -19.57 -23.76 0.31
CA PRO A 298 -19.98 -24.82 1.24
C PRO A 298 -18.83 -25.56 1.92
N THR A 299 -17.66 -25.60 1.28
CA THR A 299 -16.52 -26.44 1.72
C THR A 299 -15.22 -25.68 1.82
N ALA A 300 -15.16 -24.38 1.49
CA ALA A 300 -13.90 -23.67 1.39
C ALA A 300 -14.04 -22.16 1.64
N VAL A 301 -12.93 -21.55 2.07
CA VAL A 301 -12.75 -20.09 2.10
C VAL A 301 -11.71 -19.74 1.05
N CYS A 302 -12.10 -18.87 0.12
CA CYS A 302 -11.27 -18.49 -1.02
C CYS A 302 -10.95 -16.99 -0.95
N GLN A 303 -9.72 -16.62 -1.27
CA GLN A 303 -9.26 -15.25 -1.43
C GLN A 303 -9.18 -14.89 -2.92
N TYR A 304 -9.76 -13.77 -3.30
CA TYR A 304 -9.78 -13.20 -4.64
C TYR A 304 -9.24 -11.78 -4.61
N THR A 305 -8.66 -11.35 -5.73
CA THR A 305 -8.42 -9.91 -5.97
C THR A 305 -9.75 -9.21 -6.27
N ILE A 306 -9.78 -7.88 -6.17
CA ILE A 306 -10.97 -7.06 -6.51
C ILE A 306 -11.36 -7.17 -8.00
N GLU A 307 -10.47 -7.63 -8.87
CA GLU A 307 -10.75 -7.94 -10.28
C GLU A 307 -11.29 -9.37 -10.49
N GLY A 308 -11.39 -10.16 -9.41
CA GLY A 308 -11.97 -11.51 -9.45
C GLY A 308 -10.98 -12.62 -9.77
N ARG A 309 -9.67 -12.37 -9.64
CA ARG A 309 -8.66 -13.42 -9.79
C ARG A 309 -8.53 -14.21 -8.49
N LEU A 310 -8.65 -15.54 -8.54
CA LEU A 310 -8.37 -16.39 -7.38
C LEU A 310 -6.90 -16.25 -6.99
N VAL A 311 -6.65 -15.83 -5.75
CA VAL A 311 -5.31 -15.75 -5.16
C VAL A 311 -4.94 -17.09 -4.53
N LYS A 312 -5.78 -17.57 -3.59
CA LYS A 312 -5.58 -18.85 -2.90
C LYS A 312 -6.84 -19.33 -2.19
N LYS A 313 -6.88 -20.62 -1.85
CA LYS A 313 -7.83 -21.17 -0.88
C LYS A 313 -7.18 -21.13 0.51
N LEU A 314 -7.80 -20.44 1.45
CA LEU A 314 -7.33 -20.37 2.84
C LEU A 314 -7.69 -21.63 3.63
N TYR A 315 -8.83 -22.21 3.30
CA TYR A 315 -9.36 -23.41 3.94
C TYR A 315 -10.16 -24.21 2.92
N GLU A 316 -10.09 -25.54 3.00
CA GLU A 316 -10.92 -26.46 2.23
C GLU A 316 -11.19 -27.73 3.05
N ASP A 317 -12.45 -27.98 3.36
CA ASP A 317 -12.91 -29.25 3.93
C ASP A 317 -12.90 -30.32 2.83
N LYS A 318 -12.00 -31.28 2.99
CA LYS A 318 -11.83 -32.41 2.07
C LYS A 318 -12.90 -33.48 2.24
N TYR A 319 -13.69 -33.43 3.31
CA TYR A 319 -14.70 -34.43 3.62
C TYR A 319 -16.10 -34.05 3.12
N GLY A 320 -16.25 -32.86 2.53
CA GLY A 320 -17.50 -32.42 1.90
C GLY A 320 -18.63 -32.13 2.89
N GLY A 321 -18.31 -31.90 4.17
CA GLY A 321 -19.27 -31.41 5.14
C GLY A 321 -19.73 -30.02 4.74
N PHE A 322 -21.04 -29.79 4.69
CA PHE A 322 -21.55 -28.43 4.49
C PHE A 322 -21.18 -27.58 5.70
N MET A 323 -20.19 -26.70 5.52
CA MET A 323 -19.77 -25.77 6.55
C MET A 323 -20.32 -24.38 6.21
N GLY A 324 -21.36 -23.96 6.93
CA GLY A 324 -21.90 -22.61 6.82
C GLY A 324 -20.94 -21.62 7.47
N ILE A 325 -19.96 -21.12 6.72
CA ILE A 325 -19.09 -20.05 7.21
C ILE A 325 -19.75 -18.71 6.89
N MET A 326 -20.23 -18.03 7.94
CA MET A 326 -20.80 -16.69 7.87
C MET A 326 -19.81 -15.66 8.42
N PHE A 327 -19.63 -14.55 7.71
CA PHE A 327 -18.94 -13.38 8.23
C PHE A 327 -19.96 -12.51 8.96
N PHE A 328 -19.67 -12.17 10.22
CA PHE A 328 -20.50 -11.28 11.01
C PHE A 328 -19.89 -9.89 11.09
N PHE A 329 -20.72 -8.87 10.93
CA PHE A 329 -20.35 -7.50 11.25
C PHE A 329 -20.73 -7.23 12.71
N ILE A 330 -19.75 -6.87 13.55
CA ILE A 330 -20.00 -6.48 14.94
C ILE A 330 -19.83 -4.97 15.02
N LYS A 331 -20.96 -4.24 15.09
CA LYS A 331 -20.93 -2.82 15.49
C LYS A 331 -20.85 -2.77 17.01
N THR A 332 -19.68 -2.46 17.53
CA THR A 332 -19.51 -2.15 18.95
C THR A 332 -19.98 -0.71 19.18
N GLU A 333 -21.14 -0.54 19.81
CA GLU A 333 -21.49 0.76 20.41
C GLU A 333 -20.47 1.02 21.54
N ARG A 334 -19.47 1.89 21.29
CA ARG A 334 -18.77 2.56 22.38
C ARG A 334 -19.82 3.44 23.05
N ASN A 335 -20.38 2.99 24.17
CA ASN A 335 -21.05 3.90 25.10
C ASN A 335 -20.01 4.95 25.48
N ASN A 336 -20.17 6.18 24.98
CA ASN A 336 -19.51 7.36 25.52
C ASN A 336 -20.06 7.62 26.93
N LEU A 337 -19.70 6.76 27.88
CA LEU A 337 -19.71 7.06 29.30
C LEU A 337 -18.44 7.86 29.59
N ASN A 338 -18.41 9.11 29.13
CA ASN A 338 -17.51 10.18 29.58
C ASN A 338 -17.92 11.49 28.92
N GLN A 339 -19.12 11.98 29.27
CA GLN A 339 -19.32 13.41 29.42
C GLN A 339 -19.85 13.62 30.83
N PRO A 340 -19.08 14.23 31.74
CA PRO A 340 -19.67 14.79 32.94
C PRO A 340 -20.54 15.97 32.50
N ASN A 341 -21.84 15.88 32.74
CA ASN A 341 -22.67 17.07 32.84
C ASN A 341 -22.06 17.96 33.92
N VAL A 342 -21.42 19.05 33.49
CA VAL A 342 -21.10 20.18 34.35
C VAL A 342 -21.91 21.35 33.80
N CYS A 343 -22.99 21.66 34.56
CA CYS A 343 -23.92 22.78 34.46
C CYS A 343 -24.73 22.94 33.17
#